data_AF-A0A497H9N9-F1
#
_entry.id   AF-A0A497H9N9-F1
#
_cell.length_a   1.000
_cell.length_b   1.000
_cell.length_c   1.000
_cell.angle_alpha   90.00
_cell.angle_beta   90.00
_cell.angle_gamma   90.00
#
_symmetry.space_group_name_H-M   'P 1'
#
loop_
_entity.id
_entity.type
_entity.pdbx_description
1 polymer ?
#
loop_
_entity_poly.entity_id
_entity_poly.type
_entity_poly.pdbx_seq_one_letter_code
_entity_poly.pdbx_strand_id
1 'polypeptide(L)'
;MTAMSVSHEDIRYKVITKLRKMILQTINYIRESKPQIYSKLQNQLEDYKKLIEQGEDIPLIIKNEKIIDGIGKPDIEIFGGRIIIEVKVKESEFGEGFEQISRYVTSYPCAEYAILTNYSYWEFYRVVEGKLTKADDMSLLSIIDEILIKGIKIPLSTENVKNIFNPISLLENELHHIFENCDVKNIALFEAYKNIMKRLYEKASEKDVENLFIKHTLIQMIISSCLTVSSKKKTVAMKACSGAEIEAEIVLPYLNWWIPTALKDMGVSDKQFLTSLVEFVYSRAMLLDWESGGKEDVFRELYEILIDAETRRKIGEYYTPLWLVEYMIDKTAKDVGGFKNKIILDPFCGSGTFLINAFYRKIEEGENPDDAIREIIGFDINPLAVSIARAELMIAYQTIDLLRNCKTGTIFLF
;
A
#
# COMPACT_ATOMS: atom_id res chain seq x y z
N MET A 1 -48.20 -8.21 3.64
CA MET A 1 -46.78 -8.09 4.03
C MET A 1 -45.99 -7.91 2.76
N THR A 2 -45.64 -6.67 2.40
CA THR A 2 -44.68 -6.37 1.35
C THR A 2 -43.34 -6.97 1.78
N ALA A 3 -42.83 -7.94 1.03
CA ALA A 3 -41.48 -8.46 1.23
C ALA A 3 -40.52 -7.26 1.12
N MET A 4 -39.75 -6.98 2.17
CA MET A 4 -38.70 -5.97 2.12
C MET A 4 -37.76 -6.35 0.96
N SER A 5 -37.60 -5.43 0.00
CA SER A 5 -36.64 -5.60 -1.09
C SER A 5 -35.24 -5.72 -0.50
N VAL A 6 -34.54 -6.81 -0.80
CA VAL A 6 -33.16 -7.04 -0.37
C VAL A 6 -32.28 -5.93 -0.97
N SER A 7 -31.54 -5.21 -0.14
CA SER A 7 -30.62 -4.16 -0.60
C SER A 7 -29.30 -4.75 -1.10
N HIS A 8 -28.53 -3.96 -1.87
CA HIS A 8 -27.17 -4.33 -2.28
C HIS A 8 -26.26 -4.60 -1.06
N GLU A 9 -26.35 -3.76 -0.01
CA GLU A 9 -25.64 -3.98 1.26
C GLU A 9 -26.00 -5.29 1.94
N ASP A 10 -27.28 -5.69 1.93
CA ASP A 10 -27.70 -6.96 2.53
C ASP A 10 -27.06 -8.16 1.82
N ILE A 11 -26.91 -8.09 0.49
CA ILE A 11 -26.27 -9.15 -0.30
C ILE A 11 -24.77 -9.14 -0.03
N ARG A 12 -24.14 -7.96 -0.06
CA ARG A 12 -22.71 -7.81 0.23
C ARG A 12 -22.35 -8.35 1.61
N TYR A 13 -23.17 -8.08 2.63
CA TYR A 13 -23.02 -8.65 3.98
C TYR A 13 -23.11 -10.20 3.98
N LYS A 14 -24.07 -10.77 3.25
CA LYS A 14 -24.21 -12.23 3.12
C LYS A 14 -23.02 -12.86 2.39
N VAL A 15 -22.52 -12.20 1.34
CA VAL A 15 -21.33 -12.63 0.59
C VAL A 15 -20.11 -12.63 1.51
N ILE A 16 -19.83 -11.54 2.25
CA ILE A 16 -18.73 -11.48 3.22
C ILE A 16 -18.85 -12.58 4.28
N THR A 17 -20.05 -12.79 4.82
CA THR A 17 -20.30 -13.85 5.81
C THR A 17 -19.98 -15.24 5.23
N LYS A 18 -20.34 -15.49 3.96
CA LYS A 18 -20.02 -16.73 3.26
C LYS A 18 -18.52 -16.88 3.01
N LEU A 19 -17.83 -15.79 2.64
CA LEU A 19 -16.38 -15.76 2.43
C LEU A 19 -15.62 -16.11 3.71
N ARG A 20 -15.94 -15.48 4.84
CA ARG A 20 -15.34 -15.80 6.16
C ARG A 20 -15.42 -17.30 6.46
N LYS A 21 -16.62 -17.87 6.33
CA LYS A 21 -16.84 -19.31 6.54
C LYS A 21 -16.02 -20.16 5.57
N MET A 22 -15.96 -19.77 4.29
CA MET A 22 -15.23 -20.53 3.28
C MET A 22 -13.72 -20.49 3.49
N ILE A 23 -13.15 -19.35 3.90
CA ILE A 23 -11.73 -19.21 4.25
C ILE A 23 -11.39 -20.15 5.41
N LEU A 24 -12.17 -20.13 6.49
CA LEU A 24 -11.97 -21.02 7.64
C LEU A 24 -12.07 -22.51 7.26
N GLN A 25 -13.06 -22.86 6.44
CA GLN A 25 -13.23 -24.22 5.93
C GLN A 25 -12.02 -24.66 5.09
N THR A 26 -11.51 -23.77 4.24
CA THR A 26 -10.38 -24.05 3.37
C THR A 26 -9.08 -24.21 4.16
N ILE A 27 -8.84 -23.40 5.19
CA ILE A 27 -7.69 -23.55 6.10
C ILE A 27 -7.71 -24.94 6.77
N ASN A 28 -8.87 -25.37 7.29
CA ASN A 28 -9.01 -26.70 7.89
C ASN A 28 -8.80 -27.82 6.86
N TYR A 29 -9.33 -27.65 5.64
CA TYR A 29 -9.11 -28.58 4.54
C TYR A 29 -7.62 -28.71 4.18
N ILE A 30 -6.89 -27.60 4.05
CA ILE A 30 -5.44 -27.62 3.78
C ILE A 30 -4.68 -28.34 4.90
N ARG A 31 -5.04 -28.09 6.17
CA ARG A 31 -4.44 -28.77 7.33
C ARG A 31 -4.61 -30.29 7.27
N GLU A 32 -5.80 -30.75 6.91
CA GLU A 32 -6.15 -32.18 6.92
C GLU A 32 -5.67 -32.93 5.66
N SER A 33 -5.81 -32.31 4.49
CA SER A 33 -5.54 -32.95 3.19
C SER A 33 -4.14 -32.68 2.65
N LYS A 34 -3.46 -31.61 3.09
CA LYS A 34 -2.18 -31.13 2.55
C LYS A 34 -1.19 -30.78 3.67
N PRO A 35 -0.83 -31.73 4.55
CA PRO A 35 -0.06 -31.45 5.78
C PRO A 35 1.32 -30.83 5.53
N GLN A 36 1.98 -31.19 4.43
CA GLN A 36 3.28 -30.60 4.06
C GLN A 36 3.16 -29.11 3.71
N ILE A 37 2.13 -28.74 2.95
CA ILE A 37 1.85 -27.34 2.59
C ILE A 37 1.44 -26.56 3.84
N TYR A 38 0.55 -27.13 4.65
CA TYR A 38 0.13 -26.53 5.91
C TYR A 38 1.33 -26.24 6.82
N SER A 39 2.25 -27.20 6.99
CA SER A 39 3.45 -27.00 7.81
C SER A 39 4.32 -25.83 7.32
N LYS A 40 4.37 -25.56 6.02
CA LYS A 40 5.12 -24.43 5.45
C LYS A 40 4.44 -23.09 5.72
N LEU A 41 3.11 -23.06 5.75
CA LEU A 41 2.29 -21.85 5.87
C LEU A 41 1.62 -21.68 7.24
N GLN A 42 1.94 -22.54 8.20
CA GLN A 42 1.17 -22.71 9.43
C GLN A 42 0.95 -21.40 10.18
N ASN A 43 2.01 -20.63 10.43
CA ASN A 43 1.92 -19.36 11.16
C ASN A 43 0.95 -18.39 10.47
N GLN A 44 1.10 -18.24 9.15
CA GLN A 44 0.24 -17.37 8.35
C GLN A 44 -1.23 -17.83 8.38
N LEU A 45 -1.50 -19.12 8.17
CA LEU A 45 -2.86 -19.63 8.13
C LEU A 45 -3.56 -19.56 9.50
N GLU A 46 -2.84 -19.82 10.59
CA GLU A 46 -3.41 -19.72 11.95
C GLU A 46 -3.66 -18.27 12.37
N ASP A 47 -2.78 -17.33 11.98
CA ASP A 47 -3.02 -15.90 12.21
C ASP A 47 -4.28 -15.43 11.48
N TYR A 48 -4.46 -15.83 10.22
CA TYR A 48 -5.64 -15.51 9.42
C TYR A 48 -6.92 -16.12 9.95
N LYS A 49 -6.85 -17.36 10.41
CA LYS A 49 -7.96 -18.02 11.08
C LYS A 49 -8.37 -17.24 12.33
N LYS A 50 -7.41 -16.85 13.17
CA LYS A 50 -7.67 -16.10 14.40
C LYS A 50 -8.31 -14.74 14.13
N LEU A 51 -7.85 -14.00 13.11
CA LEU A 51 -8.46 -12.73 12.70
C LEU A 51 -9.96 -12.91 12.38
N ILE A 52 -10.28 -13.85 11.50
CA ILE A 52 -11.67 -14.09 11.08
C ILE A 52 -12.54 -14.56 12.25
N GLU A 53 -12.01 -15.41 13.15
CA GLU A 53 -12.71 -15.85 14.36
C GLU A 53 -12.97 -14.72 15.35
N GLN A 54 -12.12 -13.69 15.37
CA GLN A 54 -12.29 -12.46 16.16
C GLN A 54 -13.23 -11.44 15.49
N GLY A 55 -13.73 -11.73 14.29
CA GLY A 55 -14.54 -10.80 13.49
C GLY A 55 -13.71 -9.70 12.82
N GLU A 56 -12.40 -9.86 12.73
CA GLU A 56 -11.50 -8.97 11.99
C GLU A 56 -11.35 -9.48 10.55
N ASP A 57 -11.61 -8.61 9.57
CA ASP A 57 -11.49 -8.94 8.14
C ASP A 57 -10.13 -8.55 7.57
N ILE A 58 -9.48 -7.51 8.10
CA ILE A 58 -8.21 -6.98 7.58
C ILE A 58 -7.04 -7.89 7.99
N PRO A 59 -6.13 -8.26 7.07
CA PRO A 59 -6.01 -7.78 5.68
C PRO A 59 -6.65 -8.69 4.61
N LEU A 60 -7.47 -9.66 5.02
CA LEU A 60 -7.97 -10.74 4.16
C LEU A 60 -9.14 -10.31 3.27
N ILE A 61 -10.08 -9.56 3.82
CA ILE A 61 -11.28 -9.10 3.13
C ILE A 61 -11.35 -7.58 3.30
N ILE A 62 -11.48 -6.86 2.19
CA ILE A 62 -11.71 -5.41 2.19
C ILE A 62 -13.09 -5.16 1.60
N LYS A 63 -13.95 -4.54 2.41
CA LYS A 63 -15.27 -4.06 1.99
C LYS A 63 -15.10 -2.65 1.47
N ASN A 64 -15.52 -2.45 0.23
CA ASN A 64 -15.24 -1.24 -0.50
C ASN A 64 -16.47 -0.33 -0.50
N GLU A 65 -16.51 0.68 0.38
CA GLU A 65 -17.79 1.39 0.64
C GLU A 65 -18.28 2.28 -0.52
N LYS A 66 -17.40 2.81 -1.38
CA LYS A 66 -17.79 3.73 -2.47
C LYS A 66 -16.72 3.93 -3.56
N ILE A 67 -17.03 3.71 -4.85
CA ILE A 67 -16.50 4.51 -5.98
C ILE A 67 -17.62 4.82 -6.97
N ILE A 68 -17.57 6.07 -7.45
CA ILE A 68 -18.52 6.81 -8.29
C ILE A 68 -18.52 6.40 -9.78
N ASP A 69 -19.66 6.75 -10.39
CA ASP A 69 -20.09 6.60 -11.77
C ASP A 69 -18.99 6.65 -12.83
N GLY A 70 -19.04 5.68 -13.74
CA GLY A 70 -18.20 5.58 -14.94
C GLY A 70 -16.84 4.91 -14.74
N ILE A 71 -16.36 4.75 -13.49
CA ILE A 71 -15.00 4.24 -13.19
C ILE A 71 -15.07 3.01 -12.28
N GLY A 72 -15.69 3.15 -11.11
CA GLY A 72 -15.93 2.10 -10.11
C GLY A 72 -14.69 1.58 -9.35
N LYS A 73 -14.97 0.74 -8.34
CA LYS A 73 -14.07 -0.22 -7.67
C LYS A 73 -14.87 -1.50 -7.42
N PRO A 74 -14.22 -2.64 -7.21
CA PRO A 74 -14.94 -3.82 -6.79
C PRO A 74 -15.60 -3.65 -5.43
N ASP A 75 -16.77 -4.27 -5.26
CA ASP A 75 -17.50 -4.29 -3.99
C ASP A 75 -16.72 -4.94 -2.85
N ILE A 76 -15.96 -5.99 -3.16
CA ILE A 76 -15.15 -6.73 -2.19
C ILE A 76 -13.83 -7.12 -2.85
N GLU A 77 -12.74 -6.94 -2.11
CA GLU A 77 -11.44 -7.49 -2.45
C GLU A 77 -11.04 -8.55 -1.43
N ILE A 78 -10.37 -9.60 -1.89
CA ILE A 78 -9.83 -10.63 -1.01
C ILE A 78 -8.33 -10.79 -1.28
N PHE A 79 -7.56 -11.00 -0.22
CA PHE A 79 -6.14 -11.34 -0.29
C PHE A 79 -5.32 -10.29 -1.06
N GLY A 80 -5.59 -9.01 -0.80
CA GLY A 80 -4.88 -7.89 -1.45
C GLY A 80 -5.28 -7.66 -2.90
N GLY A 81 -6.51 -8.04 -3.27
CA GLY A 81 -7.02 -7.88 -4.64
C GLY A 81 -6.69 -9.04 -5.56
N ARG A 82 -6.16 -10.16 -5.05
CA ARG A 82 -5.97 -11.38 -5.85
C ARG A 82 -7.29 -12.01 -6.28
N ILE A 83 -8.34 -11.79 -5.48
CA ILE A 83 -9.72 -12.07 -5.85
C ILE A 83 -10.50 -10.77 -5.80
N ILE A 84 -11.14 -10.44 -6.91
CA ILE A 84 -12.00 -9.28 -7.08
C ILE A 84 -13.44 -9.76 -7.13
N ILE A 85 -14.34 -9.16 -6.35
CA ILE A 85 -15.75 -9.57 -6.33
C ILE A 85 -16.66 -8.37 -6.57
N GLU A 86 -17.59 -8.56 -7.50
CA GLU A 86 -18.67 -7.64 -7.79
C GLU A 86 -20.00 -8.25 -7.35
N VAL A 87 -20.82 -7.47 -6.66
CA VAL A 87 -22.11 -7.89 -6.11
C VAL A 87 -23.24 -7.20 -6.84
N LYS A 88 -24.24 -7.97 -7.25
CA LYS A 88 -25.48 -7.46 -7.86
C LYS A 88 -26.71 -7.93 -7.10
N VAL A 89 -27.82 -7.19 -7.25
CA VAL A 89 -29.09 -7.56 -6.60
C VAL A 89 -29.82 -8.59 -7.43
N LYS A 90 -29.80 -8.45 -8.75
CA LYS A 90 -30.53 -9.30 -9.70
C LYS A 90 -29.57 -9.88 -10.74
N GLU A 91 -29.85 -11.10 -11.20
CA GLU A 91 -29.12 -11.73 -12.30
C GLU A 91 -29.19 -10.91 -13.59
N SER A 92 -30.28 -10.16 -13.81
CA SER A 92 -30.40 -9.26 -14.97
C SER A 92 -29.33 -8.16 -15.02
N GLU A 93 -28.69 -7.85 -13.88
CA GLU A 93 -27.63 -6.85 -13.77
C GLU A 93 -26.24 -7.45 -14.02
N PHE A 94 -26.14 -8.77 -14.23
CA PHE A 94 -24.83 -9.44 -14.37
C PHE A 94 -24.08 -9.01 -15.63
N GLY A 95 -24.78 -8.63 -16.71
CA GLY A 95 -24.12 -8.05 -17.88
C GLY A 95 -23.37 -6.76 -17.55
N GLU A 96 -23.98 -5.87 -16.77
CA GLU A 96 -23.33 -4.64 -16.30
C GLU A 96 -22.19 -4.95 -15.32
N GLY A 97 -22.42 -5.90 -14.40
CA GLY A 97 -21.41 -6.36 -13.44
C GLY A 97 -20.17 -6.95 -14.12
N PHE A 98 -20.34 -7.69 -15.23
CA PHE A 98 -19.24 -8.21 -16.02
C PHE A 98 -18.41 -7.09 -16.67
N GLU A 99 -19.06 -6.07 -17.22
CA GLU A 99 -18.37 -4.90 -17.79
C GLU A 99 -17.60 -4.13 -16.72
N GLN A 100 -18.16 -3.99 -15.52
CA GLN A 100 -17.51 -3.34 -14.37
C GLN A 100 -16.27 -4.11 -13.90
N ILE A 101 -16.43 -5.40 -13.58
CA ILE A 101 -15.33 -6.21 -13.07
C ILE A 101 -14.22 -6.42 -14.12
N SER A 102 -14.55 -6.43 -15.41
CA SER A 102 -13.57 -6.43 -16.51
C SER A 102 -12.70 -5.18 -16.51
N ARG A 103 -13.25 -4.00 -16.17
CA ARG A 103 -12.45 -2.78 -16.02
C ARG A 103 -11.58 -2.83 -14.76
N TYR A 104 -12.12 -3.33 -13.65
CA TYR A 104 -11.37 -3.40 -12.39
C TYR A 104 -10.10 -4.21 -12.54
N VAL A 105 -10.16 -5.41 -13.13
CA VAL A 105 -8.99 -6.28 -13.24
C VAL A 105 -7.82 -5.68 -14.03
N THR A 106 -8.05 -4.70 -14.92
CA THR A 106 -6.96 -3.98 -15.59
C THR A 106 -6.15 -3.08 -14.66
N SER A 107 -6.75 -2.65 -13.56
CA SER A 107 -6.12 -1.78 -12.54
C SER A 107 -5.54 -2.57 -11.37
N TYR A 108 -5.75 -3.89 -11.33
CA TYR A 108 -5.29 -4.80 -10.28
C TYR A 108 -4.35 -5.85 -10.89
N PRO A 109 -3.05 -5.53 -11.06
CA PRO A 109 -2.08 -6.45 -11.66
C PRO A 109 -1.93 -7.78 -10.90
N CYS A 110 -2.26 -7.79 -9.62
CA CYS A 110 -2.25 -8.98 -8.76
C CYS A 110 -3.52 -9.85 -8.87
N ALA A 111 -4.56 -9.40 -9.59
CA ALA A 111 -5.81 -10.14 -9.69
C ALA A 111 -5.59 -11.46 -10.45
N GLU A 112 -5.95 -12.56 -9.82
CA GLU A 112 -5.93 -13.91 -10.41
C GLU A 112 -7.34 -14.41 -10.69
N TYR A 113 -8.31 -13.92 -9.92
CA TYR A 113 -9.70 -14.32 -10.00
C TYR A 113 -10.64 -13.13 -9.90
N ALA A 114 -11.74 -13.24 -10.62
CA ALA A 114 -12.87 -12.32 -10.57
C ALA A 114 -14.16 -13.12 -10.34
N ILE A 115 -15.04 -12.59 -9.51
CA ILE A 115 -16.29 -13.25 -9.12
C ILE A 115 -17.45 -12.27 -9.24
N LEU A 116 -18.51 -12.69 -9.90
CA LEU A 116 -19.77 -11.92 -9.99
C LEU A 116 -20.87 -12.70 -9.28
N THR A 117 -21.57 -12.08 -8.34
CA THR A 117 -22.55 -12.81 -7.52
C THR A 117 -23.71 -11.95 -7.02
N ASN A 118 -24.86 -12.59 -6.81
CA ASN A 118 -25.97 -12.06 -6.00
C ASN A 118 -26.22 -12.90 -4.74
N TYR A 119 -25.16 -13.53 -4.22
CA TYR A 119 -25.16 -14.56 -3.17
C TYR A 119 -25.80 -15.91 -3.57
N SER A 120 -26.90 -15.91 -4.33
CA SER A 120 -27.59 -17.13 -4.76
C SER A 120 -26.89 -17.81 -5.95
N TYR A 121 -26.39 -17.00 -6.89
CA TYR A 121 -25.65 -17.42 -8.07
C TYR A 121 -24.26 -16.80 -8.06
N TRP A 122 -23.29 -17.57 -8.56
CA TRP A 122 -21.88 -17.22 -8.58
C TRP A 122 -21.29 -17.55 -9.94
N GLU A 123 -20.73 -16.54 -10.60
CA GLU A 123 -19.92 -16.73 -11.80
C GLU A 123 -18.46 -16.51 -11.46
N PHE A 124 -17.61 -17.43 -11.91
CA PHE A 124 -16.19 -17.43 -11.62
C PHE A 124 -15.39 -17.18 -12.90
N TYR A 125 -14.37 -16.34 -12.79
CA TYR A 125 -13.50 -15.98 -13.89
C TYR A 125 -12.04 -16.06 -13.44
N ARG A 126 -11.18 -16.61 -14.31
CA ARG A 126 -9.72 -16.45 -14.21
C ARG A 126 -9.34 -15.13 -14.86
N VAL A 127 -8.37 -14.45 -14.26
CA VAL A 127 -7.78 -13.22 -14.81
C VAL A 127 -6.44 -13.59 -15.45
N VAL A 128 -6.32 -13.35 -16.76
CA VAL A 128 -5.10 -13.61 -17.52
C VAL A 128 -4.79 -12.33 -18.31
N GLU A 129 -3.63 -11.71 -18.03
CA GLU A 129 -3.21 -10.45 -18.67
C GLU A 129 -4.29 -9.35 -18.61
N GLY A 130 -4.95 -9.21 -17.46
CA GLY A 130 -6.01 -8.22 -17.24
C GLY A 130 -7.33 -8.53 -17.95
N LYS A 131 -7.52 -9.75 -18.46
CA LYS A 131 -8.76 -10.19 -19.14
C LYS A 131 -9.43 -11.34 -18.42
N LEU A 132 -10.76 -11.34 -18.45
CA LEU A 132 -11.58 -12.37 -17.82
C LEU A 132 -11.78 -13.56 -18.76
N THR A 133 -11.52 -14.76 -18.25
CA THR A 133 -11.87 -16.03 -18.89
C THR A 133 -12.78 -16.81 -17.95
N LYS A 134 -13.94 -17.25 -18.45
CA LYS A 134 -14.93 -17.98 -17.63
C LYS A 134 -14.33 -19.29 -17.12
N ALA A 135 -14.59 -19.60 -15.85
CA ALA A 135 -14.08 -20.78 -15.15
C ALA A 135 -15.24 -21.61 -14.59
N ASP A 136 -16.03 -22.23 -15.49
CA ASP A 136 -17.23 -22.99 -15.15
C ASP A 136 -16.94 -24.26 -14.32
N ASP A 137 -15.68 -24.72 -14.31
CA ASP A 137 -15.20 -25.88 -13.56
C ASP A 137 -14.78 -25.54 -12.11
N MET A 138 -14.74 -24.26 -11.76
CA MET A 138 -14.25 -23.79 -10.47
C MET A 138 -15.37 -23.55 -9.45
N SER A 139 -15.00 -23.58 -8.17
CA SER A 139 -15.85 -23.21 -7.06
C SER A 139 -15.15 -22.19 -6.17
N LEU A 140 -15.90 -21.49 -5.32
CA LEU A 140 -15.31 -20.57 -4.35
C LEU A 140 -14.27 -21.26 -3.44
N LEU A 141 -14.50 -22.54 -3.08
CA LEU A 141 -13.56 -23.31 -2.27
C LEU A 141 -12.26 -23.58 -3.03
N SER A 142 -12.32 -24.00 -4.28
CA SER A 142 -11.11 -24.29 -5.07
C SER A 142 -10.30 -23.02 -5.36
N ILE A 143 -10.97 -21.89 -5.62
CA ILE A 143 -10.30 -20.58 -5.79
C ILE A 143 -9.55 -20.18 -4.51
N ILE A 144 -10.21 -20.24 -3.35
CA ILE A 144 -9.57 -19.87 -2.08
C ILE A 144 -8.43 -20.83 -1.74
N ASP A 145 -8.59 -22.13 -1.99
CA ASP A 145 -7.55 -23.16 -1.79
C ASP A 145 -6.30 -22.86 -2.63
N GLU A 146 -6.47 -22.54 -3.92
CA GLU A 146 -5.36 -22.17 -4.80
C GLU A 146 -4.60 -20.94 -4.29
N ILE A 147 -5.30 -19.90 -3.82
CA ILE A 147 -4.66 -18.68 -3.31
C ILE A 147 -3.92 -18.94 -1.99
N LEU A 148 -4.57 -19.63 -1.04
CA LEU A 148 -3.97 -19.93 0.26
C LEU A 148 -2.71 -20.77 0.13
N ILE A 149 -2.66 -21.74 -0.78
CA ILE A 149 -1.50 -22.61 -1.00
C ILE A 149 -0.31 -21.88 -1.61
N LYS A 150 -0.56 -20.87 -2.44
CA LYS A 150 0.49 -19.99 -2.96
C LYS A 150 1.12 -19.10 -1.87
N GLY A 151 0.45 -18.98 -0.72
CA GLY A 151 0.79 -18.00 0.32
C GLY A 151 0.23 -16.63 -0.04
N ILE A 152 -0.20 -15.87 0.98
CA ILE A 152 -0.81 -14.54 0.80
C ILE A 152 0.23 -13.43 0.97
N LYS A 153 1.36 -13.73 1.62
CA LYS A 153 2.42 -12.74 1.84
C LYS A 153 3.11 -12.50 0.50
N ILE A 154 3.27 -11.23 0.17
CA ILE A 154 3.86 -10.79 -1.09
C ILE A 154 5.31 -10.39 -0.81
N PRO A 155 6.31 -11.02 -1.45
CA PRO A 155 7.71 -10.65 -1.29
C PRO A 155 7.94 -9.16 -1.55
N LEU A 156 8.81 -8.53 -0.78
CA LEU A 156 9.21 -7.15 -1.04
C LEU A 156 10.05 -7.08 -2.32
N SER A 157 9.48 -6.40 -3.31
CA SER A 157 10.19 -5.89 -4.47
C SER A 157 9.52 -4.60 -4.91
N THR A 158 10.26 -3.77 -5.63
CA THR A 158 9.73 -2.53 -6.21
C THR A 158 8.49 -2.82 -7.08
N GLU A 159 8.53 -3.89 -7.89
CA GLU A 159 7.41 -4.33 -8.73
C GLU A 159 6.19 -4.78 -7.90
N ASN A 160 6.40 -5.55 -6.83
CA ASN A 160 5.30 -6.04 -6.00
C ASN A 160 4.63 -4.91 -5.23
N VAL A 161 5.40 -3.96 -4.68
CA VAL A 161 4.85 -2.77 -4.03
C VAL A 161 4.11 -1.90 -5.04
N LYS A 162 4.64 -1.78 -6.25
CA LYS A 162 3.93 -1.11 -7.33
C LYS A 162 2.58 -1.75 -7.62
N ASN A 163 2.57 -3.05 -7.86
CA ASN A 163 1.36 -3.81 -8.20
C ASN A 163 0.32 -3.78 -7.08
N ILE A 164 0.76 -3.88 -5.82
CA ILE A 164 -0.12 -3.89 -4.65
C ILE A 164 -0.65 -2.50 -4.27
N PHE A 165 -0.05 -1.40 -4.71
CA PHE A 165 -0.60 -0.07 -4.44
C PHE A 165 -1.20 0.58 -5.69
N ASN A 166 -0.98 0.05 -6.89
CA ASN A 166 -1.53 0.59 -8.15
C ASN A 166 -3.02 0.99 -8.10
N PRO A 167 -3.94 0.22 -7.48
CA PRO A 167 -5.35 0.60 -7.42
C PRO A 167 -5.64 1.89 -6.61
N ILE A 168 -4.68 2.41 -5.85
CA ILE A 168 -4.83 3.67 -5.10
C ILE A 168 -5.16 4.86 -6.02
N SER A 169 -4.69 4.80 -7.28
CA SER A 169 -4.97 5.82 -8.30
C SER A 169 -6.47 5.98 -8.59
N LEU A 170 -7.26 4.91 -8.42
CA LEU A 170 -8.71 4.93 -8.56
C LEU A 170 -9.41 5.76 -7.47
N LEU A 171 -8.71 5.98 -6.34
CA LEU A 171 -9.24 6.67 -5.15
C LEU A 171 -8.89 8.17 -5.14
N GLU A 172 -8.02 8.64 -6.03
CA GLU A 172 -7.57 10.04 -6.08
C GLU A 172 -8.72 11.03 -6.24
N ASN A 173 -9.65 10.75 -7.16
CA ASN A 173 -10.77 11.64 -7.46
C ASN A 173 -11.73 11.83 -6.27
N GLU A 174 -12.03 10.75 -5.53
CA GLU A 174 -12.85 10.85 -4.32
C GLU A 174 -12.13 11.62 -3.21
N LEU A 175 -10.82 11.39 -3.03
CA LEU A 175 -10.07 12.14 -2.03
C LEU A 175 -9.99 13.63 -2.39
N HIS A 176 -9.87 13.95 -3.69
CA HIS A 176 -9.98 15.31 -4.19
C HIS A 176 -11.38 15.90 -3.95
N HIS A 177 -12.43 15.10 -4.13
CA HIS A 177 -13.80 15.54 -3.83
C HIS A 177 -13.97 15.89 -2.34
N ILE A 178 -13.40 15.09 -1.43
CA ILE A 178 -13.38 15.40 0.01
C ILE A 178 -12.59 16.68 0.28
N PHE A 179 -11.45 16.86 -0.38
CA PHE A 179 -10.66 18.09 -0.26
C PHE A 179 -11.47 19.34 -0.63
N GLU A 180 -12.27 19.28 -1.69
CA GLU A 180 -13.16 20.37 -2.11
C GLU A 180 -14.34 20.54 -1.15
N ASN A 181 -15.08 19.46 -0.86
CA ASN A 181 -16.31 19.50 -0.06
C ASN A 181 -16.08 19.95 1.38
N CYS A 182 -14.97 19.52 1.99
CA CYS A 182 -14.62 19.86 3.36
C CYS A 182 -13.81 21.16 3.46
N ASP A 183 -13.75 21.95 2.39
CA ASP A 183 -13.07 23.25 2.33
C ASP A 183 -11.61 23.21 2.82
N VAL A 184 -10.92 22.12 2.50
CA VAL A 184 -9.54 21.88 2.93
C VAL A 184 -8.59 22.92 2.33
N LYS A 185 -8.96 23.52 1.20
CA LYS A 185 -8.24 24.62 0.57
C LYS A 185 -8.03 25.83 1.51
N ASN A 186 -8.89 26.01 2.52
CA ASN A 186 -8.83 27.16 3.44
C ASN A 186 -8.22 26.83 4.81
N ILE A 187 -7.71 25.61 5.02
CA ILE A 187 -7.08 25.26 6.30
C ILE A 187 -5.58 25.57 6.32
N ALA A 188 -5.04 25.84 7.51
CA ALA A 188 -3.63 26.18 7.69
C ALA A 188 -2.65 25.09 7.21
N LEU A 189 -3.04 23.80 7.28
CA LEU A 189 -2.20 22.69 6.82
C LEU A 189 -1.97 22.72 5.31
N PHE A 190 -3.02 22.97 4.51
CA PHE A 190 -2.88 23.10 3.07
C PHE A 190 -2.09 24.36 2.71
N GLU A 191 -2.30 25.48 3.40
CA GLU A 191 -1.55 26.70 3.16
C GLU A 191 -0.05 26.52 3.46
N ALA A 192 0.30 25.79 4.52
CA ALA A 192 1.70 25.42 4.81
C ALA A 192 2.31 24.60 3.67
N TYR A 193 1.60 23.57 3.20
CA TYR A 193 2.02 22.74 2.07
C TYR A 193 2.20 23.57 0.78
N LYS A 194 1.20 24.39 0.45
CA LYS A 194 1.17 25.25 -0.73
C LYS A 194 2.36 26.21 -0.76
N ASN A 195 2.71 26.80 0.38
CA ASN A 195 3.86 27.70 0.49
C ASN A 195 5.20 26.98 0.24
N ILE A 196 5.33 25.72 0.67
CA ILE A 196 6.51 24.90 0.37
C ILE A 196 6.55 24.59 -1.13
N MET A 197 5.46 24.05 -1.69
CA MET A 197 5.43 23.63 -3.09
C MET A 197 5.63 24.79 -4.07
N LYS A 198 5.11 25.99 -3.78
CA LYS A 198 5.35 27.17 -4.62
C LYS A 198 6.80 27.64 -4.63
N ARG A 199 7.57 27.38 -3.58
CA ARG A 199 9.01 27.67 -3.53
C ARG A 199 9.80 26.62 -4.31
N LEU A 200 9.37 25.37 -4.27
CA LEU A 200 9.99 24.26 -5.00
C LEU A 200 9.72 24.35 -6.50
N TYR A 201 8.47 24.64 -6.87
CA TYR A 201 7.97 24.54 -8.23
C TYR A 201 7.32 25.87 -8.62
N GLU A 202 8.15 26.88 -8.90
CA GLU A 202 7.68 28.24 -9.21
C GLU A 202 6.68 28.31 -10.38
N LYS A 203 6.73 27.33 -11.30
CA LYS A 203 5.86 27.25 -12.48
C LYS A 203 4.59 26.43 -12.26
N ALA A 204 4.43 25.78 -11.10
CA ALA A 204 3.25 24.98 -10.82
C ALA A 204 2.02 25.88 -10.65
N SER A 205 0.94 25.55 -11.37
CA SER A 205 -0.33 26.22 -11.16
C SER A 205 -0.93 25.86 -9.80
N GLU A 206 -1.93 26.61 -9.34
CA GLU A 206 -2.63 26.27 -8.10
C GLU A 206 -3.27 24.88 -8.16
N LYS A 207 -3.80 24.50 -9.33
CA LYS A 207 -4.38 23.17 -9.54
C LYS A 207 -3.33 22.07 -9.49
N ASP A 208 -2.11 22.32 -10.00
CA ASP A 208 -1.00 21.37 -9.87
C ASP A 208 -0.63 21.13 -8.40
N VAL A 209 -0.61 22.20 -7.59
CA VAL A 209 -0.33 22.09 -6.15
C VAL A 209 -1.43 21.32 -5.41
N GLU A 210 -2.70 21.55 -5.73
CA GLU A 210 -3.84 20.78 -5.18
C GLU A 210 -3.72 19.30 -5.53
N ASN A 211 -3.47 18.98 -6.82
CA ASN A 211 -3.31 17.60 -7.27
C ASN A 211 -2.12 16.92 -6.58
N LEU A 212 -0.98 17.61 -6.46
CA LEU A 212 0.18 17.10 -5.72
C LEU A 212 -0.14 16.89 -4.25
N PHE A 213 -0.94 17.75 -3.61
CA PHE A 213 -1.32 17.60 -2.21
C PHE A 213 -2.09 16.30 -1.95
N ILE A 214 -3.03 15.95 -2.84
CA ILE A 214 -3.77 14.69 -2.77
C ILE A 214 -2.83 13.49 -2.94
N LYS A 215 -1.98 13.52 -3.96
CA LYS A 215 -1.01 12.44 -4.24
C LYS A 215 0.00 12.26 -3.12
N HIS A 216 0.56 13.34 -2.61
CA HIS A 216 1.48 13.32 -1.47
C HIS A 216 0.81 12.82 -0.19
N THR A 217 -0.47 13.17 0.04
CA THR A 217 -1.26 12.62 1.15
C THR A 217 -1.34 11.09 1.06
N LEU A 218 -1.67 10.55 -0.12
CA LEU A 218 -1.73 9.10 -0.35
C LEU A 218 -0.36 8.43 -0.16
N ILE A 219 0.72 9.01 -0.72
CA ILE A 219 2.09 8.52 -0.52
C ILE A 219 2.42 8.46 0.97
N GLN A 220 2.14 9.53 1.73
CA GLN A 220 2.41 9.56 3.17
C GLN A 220 1.60 8.49 3.94
N MET A 221 0.33 8.26 3.60
CA MET A 221 -0.46 7.18 4.20
C MET A 221 0.16 5.80 3.97
N ILE A 222 0.66 5.57 2.76
CA ILE A 222 1.31 4.30 2.38
C ILE A 222 2.62 4.12 3.14
N ILE A 223 3.50 5.13 3.13
CA ILE A 223 4.78 5.12 3.86
C ILE A 223 4.52 4.85 5.35
N SER A 224 3.60 5.59 5.96
CA SER A 224 3.28 5.44 7.37
C SER A 224 2.77 4.03 7.69
N SER A 225 1.89 3.48 6.85
CA SER A 225 1.38 2.12 7.04
C SER A 225 2.48 1.07 6.89
N CYS A 226 3.34 1.20 5.87
CA CYS A 226 4.46 0.30 5.63
C CYS A 226 5.48 0.33 6.77
N LEU A 227 5.83 1.51 7.28
CA LEU A 227 6.72 1.65 8.44
C LEU A 227 6.13 1.09 9.73
N THR A 228 4.83 1.28 9.94
CA THR A 228 4.12 0.70 11.10
C THR A 228 4.21 -0.83 11.08
N VAL A 229 3.91 -1.44 9.92
CA VAL A 229 3.92 -2.91 9.77
C VAL A 229 5.34 -3.48 9.80
N SER A 230 6.30 -2.88 9.10
CA SER A 230 7.71 -3.33 9.09
C SER A 230 8.36 -3.26 10.48
N SER A 231 7.96 -2.27 11.30
CA SER A 231 8.34 -2.17 12.71
C SER A 231 7.63 -3.19 13.63
N LYS A 232 6.90 -4.16 13.06
CA LYS A 232 6.13 -5.20 13.77
C LYS A 232 5.07 -4.66 14.73
N LYS A 233 4.60 -3.43 14.51
CA LYS A 233 3.51 -2.83 15.30
C LYS A 233 2.17 -3.16 14.64
N LYS A 234 1.24 -3.74 15.41
CA LYS A 234 -0.16 -3.91 14.99
C LYS A 234 -1.01 -2.81 15.64
N THR A 235 -1.69 -2.02 14.81
CA THR A 235 -2.60 -0.95 15.25
C THR A 235 -3.85 -0.92 14.38
N VAL A 236 -4.71 0.08 14.57
CA VAL A 236 -5.88 0.34 13.70
C VAL A 236 -5.47 1.16 12.47
N ALA A 237 -6.14 0.95 11.34
CA ALA A 237 -5.81 1.57 10.05
C ALA A 237 -5.61 3.10 10.13
N MET A 238 -6.48 3.79 10.87
CA MET A 238 -6.39 5.24 11.10
C MET A 238 -5.07 5.67 11.74
N LYS A 239 -4.54 4.90 12.69
CA LYS A 239 -3.27 5.17 13.38
C LYS A 239 -2.07 4.82 12.50
N ALA A 240 -2.17 3.72 11.74
CA ALA A 240 -1.13 3.32 10.80
C ALA A 240 -0.95 4.35 9.68
N CYS A 241 -2.03 4.77 9.01
CA CYS A 241 -1.97 5.75 7.92
C CYS A 241 -1.56 7.15 8.39
N SER A 242 -1.90 7.54 9.62
CA SER A 242 -1.47 8.83 10.18
C SER A 242 -0.02 8.83 10.64
N GLY A 243 0.61 7.66 10.76
CA GLY A 243 1.95 7.52 11.32
C GLY A 243 2.00 7.81 12.83
N ALA A 244 0.87 7.67 13.53
CA ALA A 244 0.81 7.87 14.99
C ALA A 244 1.71 6.89 15.77
N GLU A 245 2.13 5.80 15.14
CA GLU A 245 3.04 4.79 15.71
C GLU A 245 4.50 4.99 15.29
N ILE A 246 4.81 6.05 14.53
CA ILE A 246 6.12 6.33 13.92
C ILE A 246 6.70 7.60 14.54
N GLU A 247 8.02 7.76 14.43
CA GLU A 247 8.70 8.99 14.76
C GLU A 247 8.20 10.15 13.89
N ALA A 248 7.85 11.27 14.53
CA ALA A 248 7.22 12.41 13.88
C ALA A 248 8.10 13.06 12.78
N GLU A 249 9.41 12.85 12.80
CA GLU A 249 10.35 13.40 11.82
C GLU A 249 10.23 12.76 10.43
N ILE A 250 9.56 11.61 10.31
CA ILE A 250 9.24 10.99 9.01
C ILE A 250 7.87 11.47 8.52
N VAL A 251 6.93 11.73 9.43
CA VAL A 251 5.55 12.06 9.09
C VAL A 251 5.39 13.56 8.87
N LEU A 252 5.02 13.96 7.65
CA LEU A 252 4.76 15.36 7.35
C LEU A 252 3.38 15.79 7.88
N PRO A 253 3.30 16.66 8.93
CA PRO A 253 2.03 16.89 9.64
C PRO A 253 0.94 17.51 8.76
N TYR A 254 1.30 18.32 7.77
CA TYR A 254 0.35 18.94 6.84
C TYR A 254 -0.34 17.94 5.90
N LEU A 255 0.25 16.76 5.68
CA LEU A 255 -0.37 15.68 4.90
C LEU A 255 -1.38 14.86 5.73
N ASN A 256 -1.43 15.06 7.05
CA ASN A 256 -2.43 14.46 7.94
C ASN A 256 -3.71 15.30 8.08
N TRP A 257 -4.00 16.18 7.12
CA TRP A 257 -5.18 17.05 7.12
C TRP A 257 -6.52 16.31 7.26
N TRP A 258 -6.59 15.08 6.74
CA TRP A 258 -7.80 14.26 6.75
C TRP A 258 -8.23 13.85 8.17
N ILE A 259 -7.33 13.84 9.17
CA ILE A 259 -7.67 13.55 10.57
C ILE A 259 -8.55 14.64 11.19
N PRO A 260 -8.10 15.91 11.32
CA PRO A 260 -8.93 16.96 11.89
C PRO A 260 -10.19 17.22 11.05
N THR A 261 -10.13 17.06 9.73
CA THR A 261 -11.31 17.19 8.86
C THR A 261 -12.36 16.12 9.15
N ALA A 262 -11.96 14.85 9.31
CA ALA A 262 -12.87 13.77 9.67
C ALA A 262 -13.56 13.98 11.02
N LEU A 263 -12.90 14.69 11.96
CA LEU A 263 -13.44 14.97 13.28
C LEU A 263 -14.47 16.10 13.32
N LYS A 264 -14.45 17.05 12.37
CA LYS A 264 -15.30 18.25 12.42
C LYS A 264 -16.47 18.22 11.46
N ASP A 265 -16.19 18.16 10.15
CA ASP A 265 -17.14 18.65 9.13
C ASP A 265 -17.45 17.62 8.04
N MET A 266 -16.93 16.39 8.17
CA MET A 266 -17.08 15.38 7.13
C MET A 266 -18.45 14.66 7.18
N GLY A 267 -19.13 14.61 6.03
CA GLY A 267 -20.39 13.89 5.85
C GLY A 267 -20.24 12.37 6.03
N VAL A 268 -21.36 11.66 6.20
CA VAL A 268 -21.35 10.21 6.46
C VAL A 268 -20.69 9.42 5.31
N SER A 269 -21.03 9.76 4.06
CA SER A 269 -20.46 9.09 2.88
C SER A 269 -18.95 9.30 2.76
N ASP A 270 -18.48 10.52 2.99
CA ASP A 270 -17.06 10.87 2.93
C ASP A 270 -16.27 10.18 4.07
N LYS A 271 -16.87 10.08 5.27
CA LYS A 271 -16.28 9.33 6.40
C LYS A 271 -16.16 7.84 6.08
N GLN A 272 -17.16 7.25 5.44
CA GLN A 272 -17.12 5.85 5.01
C GLN A 272 -16.04 5.62 3.94
N PHE A 273 -15.93 6.53 2.96
CA PHE A 273 -14.85 6.49 1.98
C PHE A 273 -13.48 6.58 2.65
N LEU A 274 -13.25 7.57 3.52
CA LEU A 274 -11.96 7.74 4.20
C LEU A 274 -11.61 6.51 5.04
N THR A 275 -12.60 5.92 5.73
CA THR A 275 -12.42 4.66 6.47
C THR A 275 -11.99 3.53 5.52
N SER A 276 -12.68 3.35 4.39
CA SER A 276 -12.29 2.36 3.38
C SER A 276 -10.88 2.61 2.82
N LEU A 277 -10.51 3.89 2.60
CA LEU A 277 -9.19 4.26 2.08
C LEU A 277 -8.08 3.89 3.07
N VAL A 278 -8.22 4.23 4.35
CA VAL A 278 -7.18 3.87 5.34
C VAL A 278 -7.10 2.35 5.55
N GLU A 279 -8.23 1.65 5.54
CA GLU A 279 -8.27 0.19 5.61
C GLU A 279 -7.62 -0.46 4.38
N PHE A 280 -7.89 0.06 3.19
CA PHE A 280 -7.23 -0.34 1.94
C PHE A 280 -5.71 -0.20 2.08
N VAL A 281 -5.20 0.99 2.40
CA VAL A 281 -3.76 1.26 2.49
C VAL A 281 -3.09 0.35 3.53
N TYR A 282 -3.65 0.28 4.73
CA TYR A 282 -3.06 -0.50 5.81
C TYR A 282 -3.11 -2.00 5.51
N SER A 283 -4.20 -2.50 4.93
CA SER A 283 -4.31 -3.91 4.56
C SER A 283 -3.25 -4.34 3.56
N ARG A 284 -2.97 -3.54 2.51
CA ARG A 284 -1.93 -3.84 1.52
C ARG A 284 -0.54 -3.83 2.18
N ALA A 285 -0.26 -2.87 3.06
CA ALA A 285 0.99 -2.86 3.84
C ALA A 285 1.16 -4.14 4.69
N MET A 286 0.07 -4.67 5.28
CA MET A 286 0.09 -5.92 6.04
C MET A 286 0.31 -7.18 5.18
N LEU A 287 0.07 -7.12 3.88
CA LEU A 287 0.28 -8.25 2.97
C LEU A 287 1.72 -8.35 2.46
N LEU A 288 2.48 -7.26 2.52
CA LEU A 288 3.90 -7.28 2.20
C LEU A 288 4.68 -8.11 3.22
N ASP A 289 5.69 -8.82 2.72
CA ASP A 289 6.59 -9.64 3.49
C ASP A 289 7.83 -8.85 3.90
N TRP A 290 7.70 -8.16 5.03
CA TRP A 290 8.77 -7.37 5.64
C TRP A 290 9.88 -8.21 6.29
N GLU A 291 9.67 -9.51 6.48
CA GLU A 291 10.63 -10.37 7.20
C GLU A 291 11.63 -11.04 6.26
N SER A 292 11.21 -11.35 5.04
CA SER A 292 12.07 -12.01 4.05
C SER A 292 13.13 -11.11 3.43
N GLY A 293 13.06 -9.79 3.66
CA GLY A 293 14.06 -8.80 3.28
C GLY A 293 14.19 -8.56 1.77
N GLY A 294 14.28 -7.29 1.37
CA GLY A 294 14.64 -6.87 0.02
C GLY A 294 15.72 -5.78 0.09
N LYS A 295 16.73 -5.84 -0.79
CA LYS A 295 17.71 -4.75 -0.95
C LYS A 295 17.18 -3.60 -1.82
N GLU A 296 15.97 -3.74 -2.35
CA GLU A 296 15.39 -2.82 -3.32
C GLU A 296 14.81 -1.57 -2.65
N ASP A 297 14.85 -0.47 -3.38
CA ASP A 297 14.23 0.82 -3.07
C ASP A 297 12.71 0.67 -3.27
N VAL A 298 12.00 0.50 -2.16
CA VAL A 298 10.61 0.03 -2.12
C VAL A 298 9.63 1.19 -2.38
N PHE A 299 10.00 2.40 -1.97
CA PHE A 299 9.10 3.56 -1.99
C PHE A 299 9.32 4.49 -3.19
N ARG A 300 10.46 4.45 -3.88
CA ARG A 300 10.63 5.22 -5.12
C ARG A 300 9.51 4.97 -6.12
N GLU A 301 9.10 3.72 -6.32
CA GLU A 301 8.05 3.45 -7.30
C GLU A 301 6.64 3.78 -6.83
N LEU A 302 6.40 3.95 -5.52
CA LEU A 302 5.16 4.59 -5.07
C LEU A 302 5.04 6.02 -5.59
N TYR A 303 6.15 6.76 -5.62
CA TYR A 303 6.18 8.09 -6.19
C TYR A 303 5.88 8.06 -7.69
N GLU A 304 6.44 7.09 -8.42
CA GLU A 304 6.19 6.94 -9.86
C GLU A 304 4.78 6.46 -10.22
N ILE A 305 4.11 5.70 -9.34
CA ILE A 305 2.70 5.28 -9.50
C ILE A 305 1.79 6.51 -9.46
N LEU A 306 1.98 7.34 -8.44
CA LEU A 306 1.06 8.45 -8.16
C LEU A 306 1.42 9.69 -8.99
N ILE A 307 2.70 9.90 -9.31
CA ILE A 307 3.17 11.10 -10.00
C ILE A 307 3.81 10.70 -11.33
N ASP A 308 3.04 10.91 -12.39
CA ASP A 308 3.40 10.55 -13.74
C ASP A 308 4.68 11.28 -14.21
N ALA A 309 5.35 10.70 -15.19
CA ALA A 309 6.62 11.21 -15.69
C ALA A 309 6.52 12.63 -16.29
N GLU A 310 5.35 13.03 -16.83
CA GLU A 310 5.18 14.39 -17.36
C GLU A 310 5.11 15.42 -16.24
N THR A 311 4.34 15.12 -15.20
CA THR A 311 4.27 15.95 -13.98
C THR A 311 5.65 16.07 -13.36
N ARG A 312 6.37 14.96 -13.16
CA ARG A 312 7.76 14.95 -12.64
C ARG A 312 8.69 15.84 -13.45
N ARG A 313 8.67 15.74 -14.78
CA ARG A 313 9.48 16.60 -15.67
C ARG A 313 9.12 18.08 -15.55
N LYS A 314 7.83 18.40 -15.44
CA LYS A 314 7.36 19.80 -15.28
C LYS A 314 7.84 20.41 -13.97
N ILE A 315 7.86 19.62 -12.91
CA ILE A 315 8.31 20.05 -11.57
C ILE A 315 9.83 19.87 -11.36
N GLY A 316 10.54 19.28 -12.33
CA GLY A 316 11.99 19.17 -12.32
C GLY A 316 12.54 17.97 -11.55
N GLU A 317 11.73 16.96 -11.26
CA GLU A 317 12.16 15.76 -10.54
C GLU A 317 12.58 14.64 -11.48
N TYR A 318 13.87 14.27 -11.42
CA TYR A 318 14.45 13.19 -12.22
C TYR A 318 15.14 12.19 -11.30
N TYR A 319 14.62 10.97 -11.24
CA TYR A 319 15.23 9.91 -10.43
C TYR A 319 16.37 9.23 -11.19
N THR A 320 17.52 9.12 -10.55
CA THR A 320 18.70 8.43 -11.10
C THR A 320 18.41 6.94 -11.27
N PRO A 321 18.55 6.35 -12.47
CA PRO A 321 18.37 4.91 -12.66
C PRO A 321 19.26 4.09 -11.72
N LEU A 322 18.75 2.98 -11.18
CA LEU A 322 19.45 2.19 -10.16
C LEU A 322 20.85 1.73 -10.62
N TRP A 323 20.98 1.27 -11.86
CA TRP A 323 22.27 0.84 -12.43
C TRP A 323 23.35 1.95 -12.41
N LEU A 324 22.93 3.22 -12.55
CA LEU A 324 23.86 4.35 -12.54
C LEU A 324 24.27 4.69 -11.10
N VAL A 325 23.35 4.57 -10.15
CA VAL A 325 23.64 4.70 -8.72
C VAL A 325 24.66 3.64 -8.30
N GLU A 326 24.40 2.37 -8.60
CA GLU A 326 25.31 1.24 -8.30
C GLU A 326 26.70 1.46 -8.89
N TYR A 327 26.76 1.85 -10.17
CA TYR A 327 28.03 2.16 -10.84
C TYR A 327 28.81 3.28 -10.14
N MET A 328 28.15 4.38 -9.79
CA MET A 328 28.78 5.52 -9.13
C MET A 328 29.25 5.17 -7.71
N ILE A 329 28.45 4.41 -6.95
CA ILE A 329 28.81 3.92 -5.62
C ILE A 329 30.05 3.02 -5.71
N ASP A 330 30.06 2.06 -6.63
CA ASP A 330 31.20 1.16 -6.84
C ASP A 330 32.47 1.90 -7.23
N LYS A 331 32.36 2.85 -8.15
CA LYS A 331 33.49 3.63 -8.62
C LYS A 331 34.06 4.49 -7.49
N THR A 332 33.19 5.18 -6.76
CA THR A 332 33.60 6.06 -5.66
C THR A 332 34.23 5.25 -4.53
N ALA A 333 33.62 4.12 -4.13
CA ALA A 333 34.17 3.25 -3.10
C ALA A 333 35.57 2.74 -3.45
N LYS A 334 35.81 2.36 -4.72
CA LYS A 334 37.17 1.98 -5.18
C LYS A 334 38.16 3.14 -5.08
N ASP A 335 37.76 4.34 -5.49
CA ASP A 335 38.64 5.51 -5.54
C ASP A 335 39.04 6.00 -4.13
N VAL A 336 38.20 5.80 -3.11
CA VAL A 336 38.49 6.20 -1.71
C VAL A 336 38.90 5.05 -0.79
N GLY A 337 39.08 3.83 -1.33
CA GLY A 337 39.48 2.65 -0.55
C GLY A 337 38.41 2.16 0.43
N GLY A 338 37.17 2.02 -0.04
CA GLY A 338 35.98 1.59 0.71
C GLY A 338 35.23 2.74 1.38
N PHE A 339 33.99 2.51 1.79
CA PHE A 339 33.17 3.46 2.56
C PHE A 339 33.24 3.26 4.07
N LYS A 340 33.83 2.16 4.54
CA LYS A 340 33.93 1.86 5.97
C LYS A 340 34.56 3.00 6.77
N ASN A 341 33.90 3.40 7.87
CA ASN A 341 34.32 4.50 8.76
C ASN A 341 34.47 5.87 8.06
N LYS A 342 33.81 6.07 6.92
CA LYS A 342 33.76 7.35 6.19
C LYS A 342 32.34 7.90 6.20
N ILE A 343 32.23 9.20 6.42
CA ILE A 343 30.97 9.93 6.25
C ILE A 343 30.66 10.04 4.75
N ILE A 344 29.45 9.65 4.36
CA ILE A 344 28.91 9.79 3.01
C ILE A 344 27.83 10.87 3.03
N LEU A 345 27.95 11.82 2.10
CA LEU A 345 27.06 12.98 1.99
C LEU A 345 26.46 13.06 0.59
N ASP A 346 25.14 13.12 0.50
CA ASP A 346 24.41 13.49 -0.72
C ASP A 346 23.63 14.81 -0.49
N PRO A 347 24.05 15.93 -1.09
CA PRO A 347 23.42 17.23 -0.89
C PRO A 347 22.09 17.42 -1.64
N PHE A 348 21.69 16.47 -2.50
CA PHE A 348 20.45 16.51 -3.29
C PHE A 348 19.86 15.10 -3.38
N CYS A 349 19.61 14.51 -2.21
CA CYS A 349 19.43 13.07 -2.10
C CYS A 349 18.13 12.53 -2.71
N GLY A 350 17.16 13.40 -2.99
CA GLY A 350 15.82 12.97 -3.41
C GLY A 350 15.24 11.96 -2.42
N SER A 351 14.70 10.86 -2.94
CA SER A 351 14.18 9.74 -2.14
C SER A 351 15.27 8.88 -1.48
N GLY A 352 16.55 9.21 -1.61
CA GLY A 352 17.63 8.56 -0.85
C GLY A 352 18.29 7.35 -1.51
N THR A 353 18.04 7.07 -2.80
CA THR A 353 18.59 5.87 -3.48
C THR A 353 20.12 5.75 -3.33
N PHE A 354 20.87 6.85 -3.47
CA PHE A 354 22.34 6.84 -3.25
C PHE A 354 22.70 6.54 -1.78
N LEU A 355 21.99 7.14 -0.83
CA LEU A 355 22.22 6.97 0.61
C LEU A 355 22.00 5.53 1.05
N ILE A 356 20.94 4.90 0.56
CA ILE A 356 20.59 3.50 0.86
C ILE A 356 21.64 2.55 0.28
N ASN A 357 22.08 2.78 -0.96
CA ASN A 357 23.14 1.98 -1.58
C ASN A 357 24.49 2.16 -0.85
N ALA A 358 24.80 3.38 -0.41
CA ALA A 358 25.99 3.65 0.39
C ALA A 358 25.92 2.96 1.77
N PHE A 359 24.75 2.97 2.42
CA PHE A 359 24.50 2.23 3.66
C PHE A 359 24.77 0.74 3.47
N TYR A 360 24.14 0.10 2.47
CA TYR A 360 24.37 -1.33 2.20
C TYR A 360 25.83 -1.64 1.87
N ARG A 361 26.52 -0.78 1.11
CA ARG A 361 27.96 -0.94 0.84
C ARG A 361 28.79 -0.92 2.13
N LYS A 362 28.51 0.00 3.08
CA LYS A 362 29.16 0.01 4.39
C LYS A 362 28.92 -1.29 5.17
N ILE A 363 27.69 -1.81 5.14
CA ILE A 363 27.36 -3.11 5.76
C ILE A 363 28.14 -4.26 5.12
N GLU A 364 28.24 -4.28 3.80
CA GLU A 364 29.00 -5.29 3.04
C GLU A 364 30.51 -5.23 3.36
N GLU A 365 31.04 -4.04 3.66
CA GLU A 365 32.42 -3.84 4.15
C GLU A 365 32.58 -4.16 5.66
N GLY A 366 31.52 -4.64 6.30
CA GLY A 366 31.50 -5.09 7.69
C GLY A 366 31.49 -3.95 8.70
N GLU A 367 30.93 -2.80 8.34
CA GLU A 367 30.62 -1.74 9.30
C GLU A 367 29.45 -2.13 10.20
N ASN A 368 29.43 -1.60 11.42
CA ASN A 368 28.29 -1.76 12.30
C ASN A 368 27.11 -0.92 11.74
N PRO A 369 25.87 -1.44 11.66
CA PRO A 369 24.70 -0.70 11.19
C PRO A 369 24.46 0.63 11.92
N ASP A 370 24.73 0.70 13.23
CA ASP A 370 24.57 1.92 14.02
C ASP A 370 25.58 2.99 13.62
N ASP A 371 26.82 2.60 13.33
CA ASP A 371 27.85 3.51 12.82
C ASP A 371 27.51 3.92 11.38
N ALA A 372 27.18 2.94 10.54
CA ALA A 372 26.86 3.16 9.13
C ALA A 372 25.72 4.17 8.98
N ILE A 373 24.60 4.00 9.70
CA ILE A 373 23.46 4.91 9.59
C ILE A 373 23.78 6.33 10.07
N ARG A 374 24.63 6.49 11.10
CA ARG A 374 25.08 7.82 11.59
C ARG A 374 26.01 8.53 10.61
N GLU A 375 26.70 7.78 9.77
CA GLU A 375 27.67 8.29 8.80
C GLU A 375 27.03 8.56 7.41
N ILE A 376 25.75 8.27 7.22
CA ILE A 376 24.99 8.60 6.01
C ILE A 376 24.23 9.92 6.22
N ILE A 377 24.53 10.93 5.42
CA ILE A 377 23.94 12.27 5.52
C ILE A 377 23.31 12.67 4.18
N GLY A 378 22.05 13.09 4.21
CA GLY A 378 21.29 13.53 3.04
C GLY A 378 20.66 14.90 3.24
N PHE A 379 20.66 15.72 2.19
CA PHE A 379 19.85 16.94 2.14
C PHE A 379 18.97 16.92 0.90
N ASP A 380 17.73 17.37 1.04
CA ASP A 380 16.86 17.69 -0.08
C ASP A 380 15.92 18.84 0.28
N ILE A 381 15.50 19.59 -0.72
CA ILE A 381 14.59 20.72 -0.55
C ILE A 381 13.12 20.26 -0.51
N ASN A 382 12.78 19.13 -1.15
CA ASN A 382 11.45 18.54 -1.12
C ASN A 382 11.25 17.72 0.16
N PRO A 383 10.39 18.15 1.11
CA PRO A 383 10.22 17.43 2.37
C PRO A 383 9.63 16.02 2.20
N LEU A 384 8.85 15.77 1.14
CA LEU A 384 8.34 14.42 0.89
C LEU A 384 9.47 13.48 0.46
N ALA A 385 10.41 13.97 -0.37
CA ALA A 385 11.57 13.19 -0.77
C ALA A 385 12.43 12.82 0.45
N VAL A 386 12.65 13.77 1.38
CA VAL A 386 13.33 13.52 2.66
C VAL A 386 12.57 12.50 3.52
N SER A 387 11.24 12.61 3.61
CA SER A 387 10.39 11.64 4.33
C SER A 387 10.56 10.23 3.77
N ILE A 388 10.56 10.08 2.44
CA ILE A 388 10.81 8.80 1.76
C ILE A 388 12.21 8.29 2.10
N ALA A 389 13.25 9.10 1.92
CA ALA A 389 14.64 8.71 2.19
C ALA A 389 14.84 8.18 3.61
N ARG A 390 14.25 8.86 4.62
CA ARG A 390 14.28 8.42 6.01
C ARG A 390 13.54 7.11 6.20
N ALA A 391 12.36 6.96 5.61
CA ALA A 391 11.57 5.73 5.68
C ALA A 391 12.32 4.53 5.10
N GLU A 392 12.98 4.71 3.95
CA GLU A 392 13.75 3.66 3.31
C GLU A 392 15.00 3.28 4.08
N LEU A 393 15.74 4.27 4.59
CA LEU A 393 16.88 4.01 5.47
C LEU A 393 16.47 3.27 6.75
N MET A 394 15.31 3.61 7.32
CA MET A 394 14.76 2.91 8.48
C MET A 394 14.44 1.44 8.16
N ILE A 395 13.81 1.16 7.01
CA ILE A 395 13.52 -0.20 6.55
C ILE A 395 14.81 -0.97 6.26
N ALA A 396 15.78 -0.33 5.59
CA ALA A 396 17.08 -0.93 5.29
C ALA A 396 17.81 -1.31 6.60
N TYR A 397 17.83 -0.42 7.58
CA TYR A 397 18.40 -0.68 8.89
C TYR A 397 17.69 -1.84 9.62
N GLN A 398 16.35 -1.81 9.68
CA GLN A 398 15.56 -2.88 10.30
C GLN A 398 15.78 -4.24 9.66
N THR A 399 15.89 -4.28 8.33
CA THR A 399 16.14 -5.51 7.58
C THR A 399 17.49 -6.13 7.97
N ILE A 400 18.54 -5.31 8.13
CA ILE A 400 19.85 -5.77 8.58
C ILE A 400 19.83 -6.20 10.06
N ASP A 401 19.09 -5.49 10.92
CA ASP A 401 19.02 -5.84 12.35
C ASP A 401 18.19 -7.10 12.62
N LEU A 402 17.12 -7.33 11.85
CA LEU A 402 16.34 -8.58 11.89
C LEU A 402 17.19 -9.80 11.54
N LEU A 403 18.18 -9.65 10.64
CA LEU A 403 19.18 -10.67 10.36
C LEU A 403 20.19 -10.87 11.50
N ARG A 404 20.33 -9.90 12.42
CA ARG A 404 21.30 -9.89 13.53
C ARG A 404 20.75 -10.33 14.89
N ASN A 405 19.44 -10.26 15.11
CA ASN A 405 18.76 -10.88 16.24
C ASN A 405 19.39 -10.55 17.63
N CYS A 406 19.57 -9.27 18.00
CA CYS A 406 19.66 -8.81 19.40
C CYS A 406 19.92 -7.29 19.57
N LYS A 407 19.03 -6.66 20.36
CA LYS A 407 19.12 -5.37 21.08
C LYS A 407 18.75 -4.10 20.30
N THR A 408 17.54 -3.63 20.61
CA THR A 408 17.02 -2.27 20.40
C THR A 408 18.04 -1.19 20.75
N GLY A 409 18.53 -0.50 19.72
CA GLY A 409 19.17 0.80 19.81
C GLY A 409 18.20 1.89 19.32
N THR A 410 18.13 2.99 20.05
CA THR A 410 17.37 4.19 19.71
C THR A 410 18.01 4.87 18.48
N ILE A 411 17.21 5.14 17.45
CA ILE A 411 17.62 5.89 16.26
C ILE A 411 17.33 7.38 16.52
N PHE A 412 18.29 8.24 16.21
CA PHE A 412 18.08 9.68 16.03
C PHE A 412 18.57 10.02 14.62
N LEU A 413 17.74 10.66 13.80
CA LEU A 413 18.08 11.13 12.45
C LEU A 413 17.79 12.63 12.37
N PHE A 414 18.83 13.46 12.21
CA PHE A 414 18.68 14.91 12.03
C PHE A 414 17.99 15.28 10.71
#